data_AF-A0A075HZE0-F1
#
_entry.id   AF-A0A075HZE0-F1
#
_cell.length_a   1.000
_cell.length_b   1.000
_cell.length_c   1.000
_cell.angle_alpha   90.00
_cell.angle_beta   90.00
_cell.angle_gamma   90.00
#
_symmetry.space_group_name_H-M   'P 1'
#
loop_
_entity.id
_entity.type
_entity.pdbx_description
1 polymer ?
#
loop_
_entity_poly.entity_id
_entity_poly.type
_entity_poly.pdbx_seq_one_letter_code
_entity_poly.pdbx_strand_id
1 'polypeptide(L)'
;MESLAKQILNLFELRKNLEEHVNEQMEEEAPNISAILGTAVGARILAHAGSLKRLAMMPASTIQILGAEKALFRSLKTGANPPKHGILFQHAAVHAAPRWQRGKIARAVAAKAAIAARVDIFKGGLNEMLLDKLNVRIKEIADKYKEPVIKESKPEPKVKRKKSGRFMKRKRKNFGR
;
A
#
# COMPACT_ATOMS: atom_id res chain seq x y z
N MET A 1 -20.81 -35.48 -10.80
CA MET A 1 -19.90 -34.76 -11.72
C MET A 1 -20.62 -33.60 -12.41
N GLU A 2 -21.75 -33.84 -13.09
CA GLU A 2 -22.47 -32.80 -13.84
C GLU A 2 -23.03 -31.66 -12.95
N SER A 3 -23.53 -31.95 -11.75
CA SER A 3 -24.03 -30.91 -10.82
C SER A 3 -22.91 -29.99 -10.31
N LEU A 4 -21.72 -30.53 -10.06
CA LEU A 4 -20.56 -29.77 -9.61
C LEU A 4 -20.06 -28.84 -10.73
N ALA A 5 -20.02 -29.33 -11.97
CA ALA A 5 -19.67 -28.51 -13.13
C ALA A 5 -20.64 -27.34 -13.31
N LYS A 6 -21.96 -27.57 -13.18
CA LYS A 6 -22.99 -26.51 -13.21
C LYS A 6 -22.80 -25.50 -12.09
N GLN A 7 -22.52 -25.95 -10.86
CA GLN A 7 -22.25 -25.03 -9.74
C GLN A 7 -21.02 -24.17 -9.97
N ILE A 8 -19.94 -24.73 -10.53
CA ILE A 8 -18.73 -23.99 -10.87
C ILE A 8 -19.03 -22.92 -11.93
N LEU A 9 -19.78 -23.26 -12.99
CA LEU A 9 -20.18 -22.30 -14.01
C LEU A 9 -21.02 -21.16 -13.42
N ASN A 10 -21.99 -21.47 -12.57
CA ASN A 10 -22.81 -20.46 -11.90
C ASN A 10 -21.97 -19.52 -11.01
N LEU A 11 -20.91 -20.03 -10.35
CA LEU A 11 -19.99 -19.19 -9.57
C LEU A 11 -19.16 -18.26 -10.46
N PHE A 12 -18.76 -18.70 -11.66
CA PHE A 12 -18.08 -17.84 -12.63
C PHE A 12 -18.99 -16.74 -13.14
N GLU A 13 -20.25 -17.05 -13.48
CA GLU A 13 -21.24 -16.07 -13.89
C GLU A 13 -21.54 -15.07 -12.77
N LEU A 14 -21.77 -15.55 -11.55
CA LEU A 14 -22.00 -14.67 -10.39
C LEU A 14 -20.80 -13.74 -10.15
N ARG A 15 -19.57 -14.27 -10.23
CA ARG A 15 -18.36 -13.46 -10.10
C ARG A 15 -18.30 -12.36 -11.15
N LYS A 16 -18.62 -12.69 -12.41
CA LYS A 16 -18.63 -11.72 -13.52
C LYS A 16 -19.64 -10.60 -13.26
N ASN A 17 -20.86 -10.95 -12.87
CA ASN A 17 -21.91 -9.97 -12.55
C ASN A 17 -21.50 -9.04 -11.39
N LEU A 18 -20.83 -9.58 -10.37
CA LEU A 18 -20.31 -8.77 -9.26
C LEU A 18 -19.16 -7.86 -9.69
N GLU A 19 -18.25 -8.34 -10.54
CA GLU A 19 -17.16 -7.51 -11.08
C GLU A 19 -17.72 -6.34 -11.92
N GLU A 20 -18.71 -6.60 -12.76
CA GLU A 20 -19.41 -5.57 -13.56
C GLU A 20 -20.11 -4.55 -12.65
N HIS A 21 -20.90 -5.03 -11.67
CA HIS A 21 -21.58 -4.14 -10.73
C HIS A 21 -20.60 -3.25 -9.93
N VAL A 22 -19.47 -3.80 -9.49
CA VAL A 22 -18.45 -3.01 -8.79
C VAL A 22 -17.79 -1.99 -9.71
N ASN A 23 -17.60 -2.31 -10.99
CA ASN A 23 -17.06 -1.35 -11.96
C ASN A 23 -18.01 -0.16 -12.14
N GLU A 24 -19.30 -0.42 -12.39
CA GLU A 24 -20.33 0.62 -12.56
C GLU A 24 -20.40 1.54 -11.33
N GLN A 25 -20.49 0.96 -10.13
CA GLN A 25 -20.57 1.72 -8.88
C GLN A 25 -19.31 2.53 -8.60
N MET A 26 -18.14 2.01 -8.95
CA MET A 26 -16.87 2.72 -8.78
C MET A 26 -16.68 3.85 -9.81
N GLU A 27 -17.25 3.74 -11.01
CA GLU A 27 -17.26 4.81 -12.01
C GLU A 27 -18.24 5.93 -11.63
N GLU A 28 -19.37 5.58 -11.04
CA GLU A 28 -20.38 6.54 -10.56
C GLU A 28 -19.89 7.31 -9.31
N GLU A 29 -19.41 6.60 -8.29
CA GLU A 29 -19.11 7.20 -6.98
C GLU A 29 -17.65 7.69 -6.85
N ALA A 30 -16.70 7.04 -7.54
CA ALA A 30 -15.27 7.30 -7.36
C ALA A 30 -14.48 7.26 -8.69
N PRO A 31 -14.86 8.09 -9.69
CA PRO A 31 -14.27 8.05 -11.03
C PRO A 31 -12.77 8.36 -11.02
N ASN A 32 -12.28 9.29 -10.18
CA ASN A 32 -10.86 9.64 -10.15
C ASN A 32 -10.02 8.54 -9.48
N ILE A 33 -10.53 7.90 -8.42
CA ILE A 33 -9.87 6.73 -7.81
C ILE A 33 -9.78 5.59 -8.83
N SER A 34 -10.88 5.31 -9.54
CA SER A 34 -10.94 4.29 -10.59
C SER A 34 -9.93 4.54 -11.70
N ALA A 35 -9.82 5.79 -12.16
CA ALA A 35 -8.83 6.18 -13.18
C ALA A 35 -7.37 5.99 -12.72
N ILE A 36 -7.07 6.23 -11.44
CA ILE A 36 -5.69 6.15 -10.92
C ILE A 36 -5.29 4.74 -10.50
N LEU A 37 -6.18 4.01 -9.84
CA LEU A 37 -5.89 2.72 -9.22
C LEU A 37 -6.42 1.52 -10.00
N GLY A 38 -7.34 1.75 -10.93
CA GLY A 38 -8.22 0.72 -11.46
C GLY A 38 -9.34 0.36 -10.48
N THR A 39 -10.49 -0.01 -11.00
CA THR A 39 -11.70 -0.34 -10.23
C THR A 39 -11.46 -1.42 -9.18
N ALA A 40 -10.80 -2.52 -9.56
CA ALA A 40 -10.59 -3.67 -8.67
C ALA A 40 -9.67 -3.36 -7.47
N VAL A 41 -8.66 -2.51 -7.62
CA VAL A 41 -7.76 -2.09 -6.53
C VAL A 41 -8.39 -0.94 -5.74
N GLY A 42 -9.04 0.00 -6.43
CA GLY A 42 -9.79 1.10 -5.83
C GLY A 42 -10.87 0.60 -4.88
N ALA A 43 -11.71 -0.34 -5.33
CA ALA A 43 -12.76 -0.94 -4.52
C ALA A 43 -12.20 -1.64 -3.27
N ARG A 44 -11.08 -2.36 -3.39
CA ARG A 44 -10.41 -3.00 -2.23
C ARG A 44 -9.88 -1.99 -1.22
N ILE A 45 -9.29 -0.89 -1.69
CA ILE A 45 -8.80 0.19 -0.82
C ILE A 45 -9.97 0.87 -0.12
N LEU A 46 -11.05 1.14 -0.85
CA LEU A 46 -12.26 1.75 -0.33
C LEU A 46 -12.91 0.86 0.73
N ALA A 47 -13.04 -0.44 0.46
CA ALA A 47 -13.54 -1.42 1.41
C ALA A 47 -12.70 -1.48 2.70
N HIS A 48 -11.38 -1.35 2.60
CA HIS A 48 -10.51 -1.31 3.78
C HIS A 48 -10.56 0.02 4.54
N ALA A 49 -10.73 1.13 3.82
CA ALA A 49 -10.94 2.44 4.44
C ALA A 49 -12.30 2.52 5.14
N GLY A 50 -13.32 1.85 4.59
CA GLY A 50 -14.69 1.77 5.09
C GLY A 50 -15.62 2.87 4.53
N SER A 51 -15.08 3.99 4.05
CA SER A 51 -15.86 5.01 3.33
C SER A 51 -14.96 5.92 2.51
N LEU A 52 -15.54 6.54 1.46
CA LEU A 52 -14.84 7.51 0.62
C LEU A 52 -14.38 8.72 1.42
N LYS A 53 -15.23 9.22 2.31
CA LYS A 53 -14.90 10.33 3.23
C LYS A 53 -13.69 10.00 4.09
N ARG A 54 -13.63 8.79 4.66
CA ARG A 54 -12.49 8.37 5.49
C ARG A 54 -11.24 8.24 4.64
N LEU A 55 -11.32 7.66 3.44
CA LEU A 55 -10.21 7.55 2.50
C LEU A 55 -9.63 8.92 2.13
N ALA A 56 -10.48 9.92 1.85
CA ALA A 56 -10.07 11.29 1.52
C ALA A 56 -9.30 11.99 2.65
N MET A 57 -9.65 11.67 3.91
CA MET A 57 -8.98 12.19 5.11
C MET A 57 -7.68 11.46 5.44
N MET A 58 -7.45 10.25 4.91
CA MET A 58 -6.22 9.52 5.15
C MET A 58 -5.01 10.22 4.50
N PRO A 59 -3.84 10.24 5.17
CA PRO A 59 -2.61 10.68 4.53
C PRO A 59 -2.12 9.62 3.54
N ALA A 60 -1.37 10.06 2.53
CA ALA A 60 -0.82 9.18 1.50
C ALA A 60 0.05 8.05 2.06
N SER A 61 0.76 8.28 3.17
CA SER A 61 1.57 7.27 3.86
C SER A 61 0.74 6.13 4.44
N THR A 62 -0.47 6.43 4.93
CA THR A 62 -1.41 5.42 5.41
C THR A 62 -1.97 4.64 4.23
N ILE A 63 -2.42 5.33 3.17
CA ILE A 63 -2.95 4.70 1.95
C ILE A 63 -1.90 3.77 1.33
N GLN A 64 -0.62 4.15 1.36
CA GLN A 64 0.50 3.34 0.87
C GLN A 64 0.54 1.93 1.49
N ILE A 65 0.23 1.83 2.79
CA ILE A 65 0.39 0.60 3.57
C ILE A 65 -0.95 -0.02 4.00
N LEU A 66 -2.08 0.47 3.48
CA LEU A 66 -3.40 -0.13 3.72
C LEU A 66 -3.40 -1.61 3.35
N GLY A 67 -3.84 -2.47 4.27
CA GLY A 67 -3.80 -3.93 4.18
C GLY A 67 -2.48 -4.57 4.64
N ALA A 68 -1.48 -3.78 5.03
CA ALA A 68 -0.20 -4.24 5.59
C ALA A 68 0.01 -3.81 7.06
N GLU A 69 -1.06 -3.40 7.75
CA GLU A 69 -1.02 -2.85 9.11
C GLU A 69 -0.42 -3.85 10.09
N LYS A 70 -0.81 -5.13 10.02
CA LYS A 70 -0.24 -6.18 10.89
C LYS A 70 1.28 -6.29 10.72
N ALA A 71 1.77 -6.22 9.48
CA ALA A 71 3.19 -6.26 9.18
C ALA A 71 3.91 -4.99 9.66
N LEU A 72 3.27 -3.83 9.53
CA LEU A 72 3.75 -2.57 10.08
C LEU A 72 3.90 -2.65 11.60
N PHE A 73 2.83 -3.02 12.31
CA PHE A 73 2.86 -3.12 13.78
C PHE A 73 3.86 -4.16 14.26
N ARG A 74 4.03 -5.27 13.54
CA ARG A 74 5.10 -6.24 13.83
C ARG A 74 6.48 -5.62 13.67
N SER A 75 6.72 -4.88 12.57
CA SER A 75 8.00 -4.20 12.33
C SER A 75 8.35 -3.17 13.41
N LEU A 76 7.34 -2.44 13.91
CA LEU A 76 7.51 -1.49 15.01
C LEU A 76 7.88 -2.18 16.34
N LYS A 77 7.32 -3.37 16.60
CA LYS A 77 7.61 -4.16 17.81
C LYS A 77 8.98 -4.85 17.74
N THR A 78 9.34 -5.41 16.59
CA THR A 78 10.55 -6.25 16.45
C THR A 78 11.76 -5.51 15.89
N GLY A 79 11.57 -4.28 15.38
CA GLY A 79 12.62 -3.55 14.66
C GLY A 79 12.91 -4.11 13.26
N ALA A 80 12.07 -5.02 12.75
CA ALA A 80 12.21 -5.54 11.39
C ALA A 80 11.95 -4.46 10.33
N ASN A 81 12.28 -4.74 9.07
CA ASN A 81 12.03 -3.79 7.99
C ASN A 81 10.51 -3.53 7.83
N PRO A 82 10.07 -2.26 7.77
CA PRO A 82 8.66 -1.94 7.58
C PRO A 82 8.18 -2.33 6.17
N PRO A 83 6.88 -2.64 6.01
CA PRO A 83 6.30 -2.92 4.70
C PRO A 83 6.36 -1.67 3.81
N LYS A 84 6.63 -1.86 2.52
CA LYS A 84 6.72 -0.76 1.53
C LYS A 84 5.38 -0.43 0.88
N HIS A 85 4.45 -1.39 0.86
CA HIS A 85 3.16 -1.29 0.19
C HIS A 85 2.22 -2.34 0.79
N GLY A 86 0.92 -2.05 0.80
CA GLY A 86 -0.13 -3.01 1.13
C GLY A 86 -0.90 -3.45 -0.12
N ILE A 87 -2.21 -3.20 -0.16
CA ILE A 87 -3.11 -3.53 -1.28
C ILE A 87 -2.61 -2.94 -2.61
N LEU A 88 -1.97 -1.76 -2.57
CA LEU A 88 -1.36 -1.12 -3.74
C LEU A 88 -0.30 -1.96 -4.46
N PHE A 89 0.20 -3.04 -3.85
CA PHE A 89 1.07 -3.97 -4.56
C PHE A 89 0.41 -4.60 -5.79
N GLN A 90 -0.91 -4.75 -5.77
CA GLN A 90 -1.70 -5.33 -6.86
C GLN A 90 -1.92 -4.35 -8.01
N HIS A 91 -1.57 -3.08 -7.85
CA HIS A 91 -1.61 -2.10 -8.93
C HIS A 91 -0.59 -2.47 -10.02
N ALA A 92 -1.01 -2.44 -11.30
CA ALA A 92 -0.21 -2.89 -12.44
C ALA A 92 1.21 -2.29 -12.46
N ALA A 93 1.32 -0.96 -12.30
CA ALA A 93 2.61 -0.27 -12.29
C ALA A 93 3.52 -0.64 -11.11
N VAL A 94 2.95 -1.00 -9.95
CA VAL A 94 3.73 -1.39 -8.77
C VAL A 94 4.17 -2.85 -8.91
N HIS A 95 3.28 -3.72 -9.39
CA HIS A 95 3.54 -5.14 -9.56
C HIS A 95 4.64 -5.39 -10.62
N ALA A 96 4.53 -4.71 -11.76
CA ALA A 96 5.48 -4.82 -12.87
C ALA A 96 6.87 -4.26 -12.54
N ALA A 97 6.98 -3.32 -11.59
CA ALA A 97 8.22 -2.64 -11.31
C ALA A 97 9.28 -3.52 -10.58
N PRO A 98 10.58 -3.26 -10.80
CA PRO A 98 11.66 -3.88 -10.05
C PRO A 98 11.60 -3.63 -8.54
N ARG A 99 12.05 -4.61 -7.73
CA ARG A 99 11.92 -4.61 -6.25
C ARG A 99 12.44 -3.34 -5.55
N TRP A 100 13.46 -2.68 -6.11
CA TRP A 100 14.04 -1.45 -5.57
C TRP A 100 13.26 -0.18 -5.94
N GLN A 101 12.42 -0.24 -6.98
CA GLN A 101 11.56 0.86 -7.42
C GLN A 101 10.14 0.78 -6.83
N ARG A 102 9.63 -0.42 -6.54
CA ARG A 102 8.25 -0.66 -6.05
C ARG A 102 7.80 0.28 -4.94
N GLY A 103 8.63 0.50 -3.93
CA GLY A 103 8.26 1.39 -2.81
C GLY A 103 8.14 2.87 -3.20
N LYS A 104 8.90 3.31 -4.21
CA LYS A 104 8.83 4.69 -4.72
C LYS A 104 7.59 4.88 -5.59
N ILE A 105 7.30 3.91 -6.44
CA ILE A 105 6.10 3.90 -7.28
C ILE A 105 4.84 3.80 -6.42
N ALA A 106 4.80 2.88 -5.44
CA ALA A 106 3.68 2.77 -4.51
C ALA A 106 3.41 4.08 -3.76
N ARG A 107 4.45 4.82 -3.37
CA ARG A 107 4.31 6.15 -2.76
C ARG A 107 3.71 7.17 -3.73
N ALA A 108 4.17 7.20 -4.98
CA ALA A 108 3.64 8.10 -6.00
C ALA A 108 2.15 7.81 -6.27
N VAL A 109 1.80 6.53 -6.43
CA VAL A 109 0.42 6.06 -6.61
C VAL A 109 -0.44 6.45 -5.40
N ALA A 110 0.02 6.17 -4.17
CA ALA A 110 -0.73 6.52 -2.96
C ALA A 110 -0.97 8.03 -2.81
N ALA A 111 0.02 8.85 -3.18
CA ALA A 111 -0.12 10.31 -3.13
C ALA A 111 -1.16 10.82 -4.13
N LYS A 112 -1.19 10.25 -5.33
CA LYS A 112 -2.17 10.61 -6.37
C LYS A 112 -3.57 10.07 -6.04
N ALA A 113 -3.65 8.85 -5.52
CA ALA A 113 -4.90 8.28 -5.01
C ALA A 113 -5.50 9.11 -3.85
N ALA A 114 -4.68 9.64 -2.94
CA ALA A 114 -5.15 10.52 -1.87
C ALA A 114 -5.78 11.81 -2.41
N ILE A 115 -5.21 12.37 -3.49
CA ILE A 115 -5.76 13.57 -4.14
C ILE A 115 -7.05 13.21 -4.88
N ALA A 116 -7.07 12.12 -5.64
CA ALA A 116 -8.28 11.64 -6.32
C ALA A 116 -9.43 11.40 -5.35
N ALA A 117 -9.18 10.72 -4.22
CA ALA A 117 -10.19 10.50 -3.20
C ALA A 117 -10.80 11.81 -2.66
N ARG A 118 -10.00 12.87 -2.56
CA ARG A 118 -10.48 14.20 -2.17
C ARG A 118 -11.28 14.86 -3.28
N VAL A 119 -10.88 14.72 -4.55
CA VAL A 119 -11.65 15.26 -5.66
C VAL A 119 -13.01 14.55 -5.78
N ASP A 120 -13.03 13.22 -5.64
CA ASP A 120 -14.24 12.41 -5.70
C ASP A 120 -15.25 12.79 -4.59
N ILE A 121 -14.81 12.93 -3.34
CA ILE A 121 -15.72 13.31 -2.24
C ILE A 121 -16.30 14.72 -2.41
N PHE A 122 -15.54 15.65 -2.99
CA PHE A 122 -16.00 17.02 -3.26
C PHE A 122 -16.66 17.16 -4.65
N LYS A 123 -16.88 16.06 -5.37
CA LYS A 123 -17.49 15.99 -6.71
C LYS A 123 -16.87 16.98 -7.71
N GLY A 124 -15.55 17.14 -7.67
CA GLY A 124 -14.81 18.09 -8.51
C GLY A 124 -14.66 17.71 -9.99
N GLY A 125 -15.46 16.78 -10.50
CA GLY A 125 -15.36 16.23 -11.85
C GLY A 125 -14.17 15.28 -12.06
N LEU A 126 -14.08 14.71 -13.27
CA LEU A 126 -12.95 13.86 -13.67
C LEU A 126 -11.72 14.74 -13.94
N ASN A 127 -10.59 14.39 -13.31
CA ASN A 127 -9.33 15.12 -13.45
C ASN A 127 -8.27 14.23 -14.11
N GLU A 128 -8.27 14.22 -15.44
CA GLU A 128 -7.31 13.45 -16.25
C GLU A 128 -5.85 13.86 -16.00
N MET A 129 -5.61 15.12 -15.62
CA MET A 129 -4.27 15.61 -15.30
C MET A 129 -3.61 14.86 -14.13
N LEU A 130 -4.39 14.23 -13.25
CA LEU A 130 -3.84 13.43 -12.14
C LEU A 130 -3.15 12.17 -12.66
N LEU A 131 -3.74 11.53 -13.66
CA LEU A 131 -3.22 10.32 -14.29
C LEU A 131 -1.94 10.63 -15.06
N ASP A 132 -1.93 11.72 -15.85
CA ASP A 132 -0.74 12.15 -16.59
C ASP A 132 0.43 12.44 -15.67
N LYS A 133 0.18 13.21 -14.60
CA LYS A 133 1.21 13.51 -13.58
C LYS A 133 1.71 12.24 -12.88
N LEU A 134 0.87 11.22 -12.70
CA LEU A 134 1.30 9.94 -12.15
C LEU A 134 2.23 9.22 -13.15
N ASN A 135 1.83 9.14 -14.42
CA ASN A 135 2.59 8.47 -15.46
C ASN A 135 3.97 9.11 -15.68
N VAL A 136 4.04 10.45 -15.71
CA VAL A 136 5.32 11.19 -15.76
C VAL A 136 6.18 10.82 -14.55
N ARG A 137 5.62 10.83 -13.35
CA ARG A 137 6.38 10.50 -12.13
C ARG A 137 6.87 9.06 -12.11
N ILE A 138 6.12 8.12 -12.65
CA ILE A 138 6.52 6.71 -12.77
C ILE A 138 7.72 6.58 -13.73
N LYS A 139 7.66 7.25 -14.89
CA LYS A 139 8.76 7.29 -15.86
C LYS A 139 10.04 7.88 -15.24
N GLU A 140 9.93 9.02 -14.57
CA GLU A 140 11.06 9.63 -13.85
C GLU A 140 11.70 8.68 -12.83
N ILE A 141 10.89 7.91 -12.09
CA ILE A 141 11.39 6.93 -11.12
C ILE A 141 12.08 5.77 -11.84
N ALA A 142 11.55 5.32 -12.97
CA ALA A 142 12.15 4.25 -13.76
C ALA A 142 13.53 4.67 -14.30
N ASP A 143 13.64 5.87 -14.85
CA ASP A 143 14.88 6.40 -15.43
C ASP A 143 15.93 6.67 -14.34
N LYS A 144 15.54 7.36 -13.26
CA LYS A 144 16.46 7.74 -12.19
C LYS A 144 17.00 6.55 -11.39
N TYR A 145 16.24 5.45 -11.32
CA TYR A 145 16.59 4.29 -10.51
C TYR A 145 16.68 3.01 -11.33
N LYS A 146 17.24 3.12 -12.54
CA LYS A 146 17.44 1.98 -13.44
C LYS A 146 18.22 0.85 -12.76
N GLU A 147 19.26 1.21 -12.01
CA GLU A 147 20.09 0.25 -11.27
C GLU A 147 19.69 0.12 -9.79
N PRO A 148 19.84 -1.08 -9.20
CA PRO A 148 19.62 -1.28 -7.78
C PRO A 148 20.70 -0.54 -6.98
N VAL A 149 20.27 0.21 -5.97
CA VAL A 149 21.21 0.80 -5.01
C VAL A 149 21.86 -0.34 -4.22
N ILE A 150 23.18 -0.51 -4.37
CA ILE A 150 23.97 -1.43 -3.55
C ILE A 150 23.91 -0.89 -2.12
N LYS A 151 23.16 -1.56 -1.25
CA LYS A 151 23.16 -1.25 0.17
C LYS A 151 24.36 -1.95 0.80
N GLU A 152 25.31 -1.17 1.30
CA GLU A 152 26.30 -1.68 2.24
C GLU A 152 25.57 -2.39 3.39
N SER A 153 26.02 -3.60 3.73
CA SER A 153 25.44 -4.37 4.82
C SER A 153 25.54 -3.54 6.10
N LYS A 154 24.38 -3.21 6.70
CA LYS A 154 24.37 -2.66 8.06
C LYS A 154 25.16 -3.62 8.96
N PRO A 155 26.10 -3.13 9.79
CA PRO A 155 26.83 -3.99 10.69
C PRO A 155 25.84 -4.77 11.54
N GLU A 156 26.04 -6.08 11.67
CA GLU A 156 25.17 -6.94 12.47
C GLU A 156 25.01 -6.36 13.87
N PRO A 157 23.79 -6.37 14.44
CA PRO A 157 23.60 -5.92 15.80
C PRO A 157 24.47 -6.77 16.73
N LYS A 158 25.55 -6.18 17.26
CA LYS A 158 26.42 -6.82 18.24
C LYS A 158 25.55 -7.33 19.38
N VAL A 159 25.39 -8.65 19.48
CA VAL A 159 24.70 -9.31 20.59
C VAL A 159 25.36 -8.82 21.87
N LYS A 160 24.69 -7.94 22.63
CA LYS A 160 25.18 -7.52 23.94
C LYS A 160 25.16 -8.76 24.83
N ARG A 161 26.34 -9.38 25.04
CA ARG A 161 26.54 -10.43 26.04
C ARG A 161 25.85 -10.00 27.34
N LYS A 162 24.94 -10.85 27.86
CA LYS A 162 24.31 -10.63 29.17
C LYS A 162 25.42 -10.34 30.18
N LYS A 163 25.53 -9.10 30.65
CA LYS A 163 26.46 -8.77 31.74
C LYS A 163 26.03 -9.59 32.95
N SER A 164 26.95 -10.36 33.50
CA SER A 164 26.74 -11.14 34.71
C SER A 164 26.17 -10.25 35.83
N GLY A 165 25.23 -10.78 36.62
CA GLY A 165 24.42 -10.02 37.58
C GLY A 165 25.21 -9.19 38.61
N ARG A 166 26.51 -9.45 38.78
CA ARG A 166 27.42 -8.65 39.63
C ARG A 166 27.66 -7.24 39.09
N PHE A 167 27.69 -7.03 37.76
CA PHE A 167 27.93 -5.69 37.17
C PHE A 167 26.68 -4.79 37.17
N MET A 168 25.47 -5.37 37.11
CA MET A 168 24.22 -4.61 37.17
C MET A 168 23.95 -4.04 38.57
N LYS A 169 24.26 -4.79 39.63
CA LYS A 169 24.12 -4.32 41.03
C LYS A 169 25.01 -3.12 41.35
N ARG A 170 26.23 -3.07 40.77
CA ARG A 170 27.17 -1.96 40.98
C ARG A 170 26.74 -0.66 40.30
N LYS A 171 26.15 -0.76 39.09
CA LYS A 171 25.67 0.43 38.35
C LYS A 171 24.40 1.05 38.95
N ARG A 172 23.50 0.23 39.52
CA ARG A 172 22.31 0.71 40.24
C ARG A 172 22.65 1.47 41.54
N LYS A 173 23.76 1.14 42.20
CA LYS A 173 24.22 1.86 43.41
C LYS A 173 24.79 3.25 43.11
N ASN A 174 25.35 3.48 41.92
CA ASN A 174 26.03 4.74 41.60
C ASN A 174 25.14 5.78 40.88
N PHE A 175 23.90 5.44 40.52
CA PHE A 175 22.94 6.34 39.88
C PHE A 175 21.62 6.39 40.65
N GLY A 176 21.70 6.40 41.97
CA GLY A 176 20.58 6.66 42.86
C GLY A 176 20.71 8.05 43.48
N ARG A 177 20.08 9.04 42.85
CA ARG A 177 19.49 10.21 43.50
C ARG A 177 18.23 10.58 42.71
#